data_AF-A0A8H2XUX4-F1
#
_entry.id   AF-A0A8H2XUX4-F1
#
_cell.length_a   1.000
_cell.length_b   1.000
_cell.length_c   1.000
_cell.angle_alpha   90.00
_cell.angle_beta   90.00
_cell.angle_gamma   90.00
#
_symmetry.space_group_name_H-M   'P 1'
#
loop_
_entity.id
_entity.type
_entity.pdbx_description
1 polymer ?
#
loop_
_entity_poly.entity_id
_entity_poly.type
_entity_poly.pdbx_seq_one_letter_code
_entity_poly.pdbx_strand_id
1 'polypeptide(L)'
;MAPLAKLSTIALMIVSGAIAAPWDTTSRHMTHRARSVGPQKAQFQSYHPPSTFETFGKGIDHPLTKRGVEDASSVEAAKAFLESKLGVSADAISYKSSSNSDITEHEYFRQQLNGIPIANAVANVALRNNKVVSYGASFVQPKSIASIAAVTLTKDQAIAKAEAATGSKYNQWPTTLEYFAQDSDHVVLSHVVQVQNDQSGEWYEAFVDASTGEVVNLVSFAADASYRVVPFTSLGPEKGLQVVTDPQDTTSSPNGWHQDGTTTTTDTSGNNVITYKGSTSGTSSQSSATNNYDYTFDPAAAPSTDTNVDAARVNAFYVANMIHDVTYIHSTTFG
;
A
#
# COMPACT_ATOMS: atom_id res chain seq x y z
N MET A 1 11.87 49.28 -19.55
CA MET A 1 11.47 48.93 -18.18
C MET A 1 10.03 49.38 -17.95
N ALA A 2 9.10 48.41 -17.93
CA ALA A 2 7.73 48.44 -17.41
C ALA A 2 7.21 46.97 -17.51
N PRO A 3 6.32 46.51 -16.61
CA PRO A 3 6.61 45.27 -15.88
C PRO A 3 5.88 44.01 -16.38
N LEU A 4 6.55 42.86 -16.14
CA LEU A 4 5.99 41.52 -16.08
C LEU A 4 4.87 41.45 -15.02
N ALA A 5 3.63 41.26 -15.44
CA ALA A 5 2.59 40.59 -14.67
C ALA A 5 1.34 40.46 -15.55
N LYS A 6 1.04 39.25 -16.01
CA LYS A 6 -0.29 38.70 -16.33
C LYS A 6 -0.14 37.51 -17.28
N LEU A 7 -0.07 36.31 -16.72
CA LEU A 7 -0.38 35.04 -17.39
C LEU A 7 -0.65 33.99 -16.30
N SER A 8 -1.75 34.16 -15.56
CA SER A 8 -2.21 33.16 -14.59
C SER A 8 -3.72 33.30 -14.39
N THR A 9 -4.49 32.99 -15.42
CA THR A 9 -5.92 32.62 -15.30
C THR A 9 -6.39 32.19 -16.68
N ILE A 10 -6.56 30.89 -16.91
CA ILE A 10 -7.55 30.22 -17.78
C ILE A 10 -7.22 28.73 -17.67
N ALA A 11 -7.81 28.04 -16.69
CA ALA A 11 -7.94 26.58 -16.66
C ALA A 11 -9.02 26.13 -15.67
N LEU A 12 -10.05 26.95 -15.43
CA LEU A 12 -11.13 26.63 -14.49
C LEU A 12 -12.48 27.02 -15.09
N MET A 13 -12.87 26.43 -16.23
CA MET A 13 -14.23 26.62 -16.74
C MET A 13 -14.72 25.61 -17.80
N ILE A 14 -14.54 24.30 -17.58
CA ILE A 14 -15.43 23.28 -18.17
C ILE A 14 -15.51 22.08 -17.22
N VAL A 15 -16.36 22.12 -16.20
CA VAL A 15 -16.83 20.91 -15.50
C VAL A 15 -18.34 20.95 -15.55
N SER A 16 -18.91 20.25 -16.52
CA SER A 16 -20.35 20.14 -16.70
C SER A 16 -20.84 18.87 -15.98
N GLY A 17 -21.21 19.02 -14.70
CA GLY A 17 -22.08 18.10 -13.96
C GLY A 17 -21.44 16.81 -13.43
N ALA A 18 -21.41 16.65 -12.10
CA ALA A 18 -21.24 15.36 -11.43
C ALA A 18 -22.58 14.96 -10.80
N ILE A 19 -23.11 13.79 -11.15
CA ILE A 19 -24.24 13.19 -10.46
C ILE A 19 -23.63 12.15 -9.50
N ALA A 20 -23.46 12.53 -8.24
CA ALA A 20 -23.06 11.59 -7.20
C ALA A 20 -24.25 10.67 -6.88
N ALA A 21 -24.11 9.37 -7.15
CA ALA A 21 -25.02 8.37 -6.59
C ALA A 21 -24.75 8.29 -5.07
N PRO A 22 -25.78 8.35 -4.21
CA PRO A 22 -25.55 8.34 -2.78
C PRO A 22 -25.18 6.92 -2.32
N TRP A 23 -24.08 6.80 -1.56
CA TRP A 23 -23.79 5.57 -0.83
C TRP A 23 -23.24 5.84 0.58
N ASP A 24 -23.37 4.79 1.41
CA ASP A 24 -23.60 4.80 2.85
C ASP A 24 -22.34 5.07 3.69
N THR A 25 -22.48 5.95 4.68
CA THR A 25 -21.43 6.51 5.54
C THR A 25 -21.05 5.56 6.68
N THR A 26 -20.11 4.65 6.47
CA THR A 26 -19.30 4.10 7.58
C THR A 26 -17.86 3.84 7.14
N SER A 27 -16.92 4.72 7.52
CA SER A 27 -15.48 4.38 7.48
C SER A 27 -15.20 3.30 8.52
N ARG A 28 -15.21 2.04 8.09
CA ARG A 28 -14.66 0.91 8.84
C ARG A 28 -13.18 0.81 8.49
N HIS A 29 -12.29 0.72 9.49
CA HIS A 29 -10.91 0.29 9.28
C HIS A 29 -10.95 -1.04 8.51
N MET A 30 -10.60 -1.02 7.22
CA MET A 30 -10.84 -2.16 6.34
C MET A 30 -9.83 -3.25 6.66
N THR A 31 -10.24 -4.27 7.42
CA THR A 31 -9.45 -5.49 7.66
C THR A 31 -9.29 -6.33 6.40
N HIS A 32 -10.03 -6.00 5.34
CA HIS A 32 -10.02 -6.71 4.07
C HIS A 32 -9.83 -5.74 2.92
N ARG A 33 -8.97 -6.11 1.97
CA ARG A 33 -8.84 -5.41 0.69
C ARG A 33 -8.94 -6.41 -0.45
N ALA A 34 -10.02 -6.30 -1.22
CA ALA A 34 -10.21 -7.05 -2.45
C ALA A 34 -9.42 -6.40 -3.59
N ARG A 35 -8.81 -7.21 -4.45
CA ARG A 35 -8.07 -6.76 -5.62
C ARG A 35 -8.12 -7.78 -6.74
N SER A 36 -8.14 -7.28 -7.97
CA SER A 36 -7.96 -8.09 -9.18
C SER A 36 -6.46 -8.26 -9.43
N VAL A 37 -6.00 -9.48 -9.69
CA VAL A 37 -4.58 -9.79 -9.84
C VAL A 37 -4.35 -10.62 -11.09
N GLY A 38 -3.28 -10.28 -11.82
CA GLY A 38 -2.83 -11.01 -12.99
C GLY A 38 -3.72 -10.73 -14.22
N PRO A 39 -3.28 -11.20 -15.39
CA PRO A 39 -4.03 -11.07 -16.64
C PRO A 39 -5.40 -11.78 -16.60
N GLN A 40 -5.59 -12.71 -15.66
CA GLN A 40 -6.85 -13.44 -15.46
C GLN A 40 -7.82 -12.72 -14.51
N LYS A 41 -7.43 -11.57 -13.94
CA LYS A 41 -8.23 -10.76 -13.00
C LYS A 41 -8.79 -11.57 -11.81
N ALA A 42 -8.00 -12.52 -11.30
CA ALA A 42 -8.39 -13.31 -10.15
C ALA A 42 -8.60 -12.39 -8.95
N GLN A 43 -9.75 -12.53 -8.27
CA GLN A 43 -10.08 -11.72 -7.10
C GLN A 43 -9.40 -12.31 -5.87
N PHE A 44 -8.51 -11.54 -5.26
CA PHE A 44 -7.92 -11.88 -3.97
C PHE A 44 -8.35 -10.89 -2.92
N GLN A 45 -8.73 -11.41 -1.76
CA GLN A 45 -9.04 -10.61 -0.59
C GLN A 45 -7.87 -10.73 0.38
N SER A 46 -7.06 -9.68 0.45
CA SER A 46 -6.02 -9.60 1.47
C SER A 46 -6.64 -9.31 2.82
N TYR A 47 -6.14 -9.96 3.87
CA TYR A 47 -6.62 -9.80 5.24
C TYR A 47 -5.51 -9.31 6.17
N HIS A 48 -5.83 -8.25 6.92
CA HIS A 48 -5.02 -7.70 7.98
C HIS A 48 -5.79 -7.80 9.30
N PRO A 49 -5.22 -8.45 10.34
CA PRO A 49 -5.84 -8.51 11.64
C PRO A 49 -6.11 -7.12 12.20
N PRO A 50 -7.18 -6.95 13.00
CA PRO A 50 -7.45 -5.69 13.69
C PRO A 50 -6.21 -5.19 14.44
N SER A 51 -5.93 -3.89 14.30
CA SER A 51 -4.78 -3.26 14.94
C SER A 51 -5.21 -2.32 16.07
N THR A 52 -4.35 -2.24 17.08
CA THR A 52 -4.41 -1.23 18.14
C THR A 52 -3.28 -0.25 17.93
N PHE A 53 -3.51 1.03 18.25
CA PHE A 53 -2.48 2.07 18.22
C PHE A 53 -2.68 3.01 19.41
N GLU A 54 -1.60 3.30 20.13
CA GLU A 54 -1.61 4.23 21.25
C GLU A 54 -0.38 5.13 21.25
N THR A 55 -0.52 6.33 21.82
CA THR A 55 0.57 7.30 21.98
C THR A 55 0.68 7.76 23.43
N PHE A 56 1.88 8.13 23.85
CA PHE A 56 2.22 8.45 25.25
C PHE A 56 2.84 9.84 25.41
N GLY A 57 2.65 10.74 24.44
CA GLY A 57 3.13 12.11 24.50
C GLY A 57 4.65 12.20 24.72
N LYS A 58 5.07 12.61 25.93
CA LYS A 58 6.49 12.74 26.31
C LYS A 58 7.22 11.41 26.49
N GLY A 59 6.49 10.30 26.48
CA GLY A 59 7.01 8.96 26.61
C GLY A 59 6.88 8.38 28.02
N ILE A 60 6.74 7.06 28.09
CA ILE A 60 6.65 6.29 29.33
C ILE A 60 7.84 5.35 29.50
N ASP A 61 8.15 5.00 30.73
CA ASP A 61 9.20 4.02 31.04
C ASP A 61 8.79 2.61 30.59
N HIS A 62 9.74 1.89 29.99
CA HIS A 62 9.56 0.49 29.68
C HIS A 62 9.79 -0.39 30.92
N PRO A 63 9.29 -1.64 30.95
CA PRO A 63 9.38 -2.49 32.14
C PRO A 63 10.80 -2.83 32.61
N LEU A 64 11.84 -2.70 31.77
CA LEU A 64 13.22 -2.97 32.19
C LEU A 64 13.78 -1.85 33.09
N THR A 65 13.33 -0.60 32.92
CA THR A 65 13.71 0.50 33.80
C THR A 65 13.32 0.20 35.25
N LYS A 66 12.13 -0.40 35.47
CA LYS A 66 11.67 -0.83 36.80
C LYS A 66 12.50 -1.97 37.40
N ARG A 67 13.25 -2.70 36.57
CA ARG A 67 14.17 -3.78 36.97
C ARG A 67 15.60 -3.27 37.18
N GLY A 68 15.82 -1.96 37.12
CA GLY A 68 17.14 -1.34 37.30
C GLY A 68 18.04 -1.38 36.07
N VAL A 69 17.49 -1.69 34.89
CA VAL A 69 18.23 -1.65 33.62
C VAL A 69 17.95 -0.31 32.95
N GLU A 70 18.92 0.60 33.00
CA GLU A 70 18.81 1.97 32.48
C GLU A 70 19.39 2.12 31.07
N ASP A 71 20.26 1.18 30.67
CA ASP A 71 21.02 1.14 29.41
C ASP A 71 20.53 0.07 28.43
N ALA A 72 19.28 -0.39 28.59
CA ALA A 72 18.66 -1.33 27.65
C ALA A 72 18.69 -0.77 26.23
N SER A 73 19.01 -1.63 25.25
CA SER A 73 18.85 -1.25 23.84
C SER A 73 17.40 -0.94 23.51
N SER A 74 17.17 -0.12 22.47
CA SER A 74 15.83 0.19 21.96
C SER A 74 15.01 -1.07 21.67
N VAL A 75 15.65 -2.09 21.10
CA VAL A 75 15.06 -3.40 20.80
C VAL A 75 14.60 -4.12 22.07
N GLU A 76 15.44 -4.18 23.10
CA GLU A 76 15.10 -4.83 24.38
C GLU A 76 14.00 -4.07 25.12
N ALA A 77 14.08 -2.74 25.14
CA ALA A 77 13.08 -1.86 25.74
C ALA A 77 11.72 -2.03 25.07
N ALA A 78 11.69 -2.01 23.73
CA ALA A 78 10.49 -2.20 22.92
C ALA A 78 9.89 -3.59 23.11
N LYS A 79 10.72 -4.64 23.07
CA LYS A 79 10.26 -6.02 23.26
C LYS A 79 9.65 -6.22 24.65
N ALA A 80 10.32 -5.75 25.71
CA ALA A 80 9.80 -5.82 27.08
C ALA A 80 8.50 -5.02 27.25
N PHE A 81 8.38 -3.88 26.57
CA PHE A 81 7.13 -3.11 26.55
C PHE A 81 5.99 -3.91 25.91
N LEU A 82 6.22 -4.53 24.73
CA LEU A 82 5.21 -5.35 24.05
C LEU A 82 4.78 -6.56 24.87
N GLU A 83 5.72 -7.26 25.51
CA GLU A 83 5.41 -8.38 26.42
C GLU A 83 4.41 -7.96 27.50
N SER A 84 4.72 -6.85 28.18
CA SER A 84 3.86 -6.33 29.25
C SER A 84 2.55 -5.76 28.75
N LYS A 85 2.53 -5.08 27.60
CA LYS A 85 1.36 -4.37 27.08
C LYS A 85 0.36 -5.33 26.43
N LEU A 86 0.85 -6.38 25.75
CA LEU A 86 0.02 -7.35 25.03
C LEU A 86 -0.23 -8.63 25.85
N GLY A 87 0.46 -8.82 26.97
CA GLY A 87 0.31 -10.01 27.80
C GLY A 87 0.79 -11.29 27.12
N VAL A 88 1.84 -11.19 26.30
CA VAL A 88 2.43 -12.30 25.55
C VAL A 88 3.85 -12.61 26.06
N SER A 89 4.31 -13.84 25.83
CA SER A 89 5.68 -14.23 26.20
C SER A 89 6.72 -13.61 25.25
N ALA A 90 7.95 -13.45 25.75
CA ALA A 90 9.10 -13.03 24.96
C ALA A 90 9.32 -13.92 23.72
N ASP A 91 9.08 -15.22 23.86
CA ASP A 91 9.22 -16.21 22.79
C ASP A 91 8.12 -16.11 21.74
N ALA A 92 7.02 -15.41 22.02
CA ALA A 92 5.97 -15.12 21.04
C ALA A 92 6.27 -13.85 20.23
N ILE A 93 7.36 -13.13 20.52
CA ILE A 93 7.75 -11.89 19.82
C ILE A 93 9.10 -12.08 19.12
N SER A 94 9.07 -12.02 17.79
CA SER A 94 10.26 -11.98 16.95
C SER A 94 10.60 -10.55 16.53
N TYR A 95 11.87 -10.20 16.61
CA TYR A 95 12.37 -8.94 16.06
C TYR A 95 12.43 -9.01 14.53
N LYS A 96 12.03 -7.93 13.85
CA LYS A 96 12.04 -7.83 12.39
C LYS A 96 13.12 -6.86 11.91
N SER A 97 13.05 -5.61 12.34
CA SER A 97 13.92 -4.54 11.83
C SER A 97 13.81 -3.30 12.70
N SER A 98 14.72 -2.35 12.48
CA SER A 98 14.68 -1.01 13.07
C SER A 98 14.70 0.08 12.00
N SER A 99 14.20 1.26 12.34
CA SER A 99 14.33 2.47 11.54
C SER A 99 14.59 3.63 12.49
N ASN A 100 15.86 4.01 12.61
CA ASN A 100 16.31 4.88 13.68
C ASN A 100 16.84 6.21 13.12
N SER A 101 16.58 7.27 13.86
CA SER A 101 17.10 8.63 13.66
C SER A 101 17.74 9.12 14.94
N ASP A 102 18.43 10.26 14.90
CA ASP A 102 19.10 10.84 16.08
C ASP A 102 18.14 11.14 17.25
N ILE A 103 16.82 11.23 17.00
CA ILE A 103 15.82 11.69 17.96
C ILE A 103 14.76 10.62 18.26
N THR A 104 14.55 9.68 17.35
CA THR A 104 13.48 8.67 17.46
C THR A 104 13.95 7.35 16.88
N GLU A 105 13.70 6.27 17.63
CA GLU A 105 13.99 4.89 17.26
C GLU A 105 12.68 4.16 17.00
N HIS A 106 12.56 3.46 15.89
CA HIS A 106 11.37 2.69 15.55
C HIS A 106 11.72 1.22 15.43
N GLU A 107 11.18 0.41 16.31
CA GLU A 107 11.45 -1.02 16.40
C GLU A 107 10.24 -1.82 15.92
N TYR A 108 10.48 -2.75 15.00
CA TYR A 108 9.44 -3.56 14.35
C TYR A 108 9.55 -5.02 14.76
N PHE A 109 8.40 -5.64 15.04
CA PHE A 109 8.29 -7.00 15.52
C PHE A 109 7.19 -7.76 14.79
N ARG A 110 7.27 -9.09 14.84
CA ARG A 110 6.19 -10.00 14.44
C ARG A 110 5.83 -10.93 15.58
N GLN A 111 4.56 -11.26 15.71
CA GLN A 111 4.14 -12.40 16.52
C GLN A 111 4.72 -13.67 15.89
N GLN A 112 5.13 -14.62 16.72
CA GLN A 112 5.55 -15.94 16.28
C GLN A 112 4.92 -17.04 17.12
N LEU A 113 4.74 -18.21 16.50
CA LEU A 113 4.25 -19.43 17.13
C LEU A 113 5.24 -20.54 16.79
N ASN A 114 5.67 -21.33 17.78
CA ASN A 114 6.64 -22.42 17.56
C ASN A 114 7.93 -21.98 16.83
N GLY A 115 8.38 -20.73 17.04
CA GLY A 115 9.55 -20.16 16.35
C GLY A 115 9.31 -19.75 14.89
N ILE A 116 8.07 -19.83 14.40
CA ILE A 116 7.68 -19.43 13.05
C ILE A 116 6.86 -18.13 13.12
N PRO A 117 7.24 -17.06 12.40
CA PRO A 117 6.52 -15.80 12.43
C PRO A 117 5.13 -15.93 11.79
N ILE A 118 4.18 -15.15 12.27
CA ILE A 118 2.88 -14.93 11.63
C ILE A 118 3.01 -13.69 10.75
N ALA A 119 2.87 -13.86 9.43
CA ALA A 119 3.20 -12.85 8.44
C ALA A 119 2.43 -11.52 8.62
N ASN A 120 1.14 -11.61 8.95
CA ASN A 120 0.23 -10.46 9.08
C ASN A 120 -0.03 -10.02 10.54
N ALA A 121 0.66 -10.60 11.53
CA ALA A 121 0.56 -10.18 12.94
C ALA A 121 1.83 -9.43 13.37
N VAL A 122 1.79 -8.10 13.22
CA VAL A 122 2.95 -7.22 13.34
C VAL A 122 2.82 -6.29 14.53
N ALA A 123 3.93 -5.75 15.01
CA ALA A 123 3.96 -4.66 15.97
C ALA A 123 5.07 -3.65 15.63
N ASN A 124 4.85 -2.40 15.99
CA ASN A 124 5.86 -1.35 15.97
C ASN A 124 5.86 -0.60 17.30
N VAL A 125 7.04 -0.19 17.75
CA VAL A 125 7.22 0.64 18.95
C VAL A 125 8.15 1.79 18.59
N ALA A 126 7.73 3.01 18.88
CA ALA A 126 8.58 4.18 18.76
C ALA A 126 9.12 4.58 20.13
N LEU A 127 10.43 4.85 20.20
CA LEU A 127 11.12 5.30 21.40
C LEU A 127 11.80 6.64 21.16
N ARG A 128 11.87 7.44 22.22
CA ARG A 128 12.64 8.68 22.29
C ARG A 128 13.29 8.76 23.66
N ASN A 129 14.61 8.94 23.70
CA ASN A 129 15.39 8.98 24.96
C ASN A 129 15.12 7.75 25.85
N ASN A 130 15.13 6.55 25.25
CA ASN A 130 14.82 5.27 25.90
C ASN A 130 13.42 5.21 26.57
N LYS A 131 12.47 6.05 26.14
CA LYS A 131 11.08 6.02 26.59
C LYS A 131 10.15 5.72 25.42
N VAL A 132 9.13 4.91 25.67
CA VAL A 132 8.14 4.52 24.65
C VAL A 132 7.18 5.69 24.42
N VAL A 133 7.12 6.19 23.20
CA VAL A 133 6.25 7.34 22.81
C VAL A 133 5.01 6.92 22.04
N SER A 134 5.05 5.79 21.32
CA SER A 134 3.88 5.19 20.70
C SER A 134 4.10 3.71 20.43
N TYR A 135 3.01 2.98 20.25
CA TYR A 135 3.06 1.63 19.69
C TYR A 135 1.84 1.35 18.82
N GLY A 136 2.00 0.41 17.89
CA GLY A 136 0.88 -0.24 17.23
C GLY A 136 1.09 -1.74 17.17
N ALA A 137 0.02 -2.53 17.27
CA ALA A 137 0.10 -3.99 17.19
C ALA A 137 -1.17 -4.61 16.60
N SER A 138 -1.00 -5.65 15.77
CA SER A 138 -2.06 -6.49 15.19
C SER A 138 -1.90 -7.96 15.59
N PHE A 139 -1.40 -8.22 16.80
CA PHE A 139 -1.22 -9.58 17.30
C PHE A 139 -2.56 -10.30 17.47
N VAL A 140 -2.58 -11.58 17.14
CA VAL A 140 -3.78 -12.42 17.10
C VAL A 140 -3.83 -13.40 18.25
N GLN A 141 -5.05 -13.78 18.64
CA GLN A 141 -5.32 -14.88 19.58
C GLN A 141 -6.08 -15.98 18.83
N PRO A 142 -5.35 -16.88 18.14
CA PRO A 142 -5.98 -17.83 17.23
C PRO A 142 -6.82 -18.88 17.97
N LYS A 143 -7.98 -19.22 17.41
CA LYS A 143 -8.84 -20.33 17.87
C LYS A 143 -8.22 -21.69 17.57
N SER A 144 -7.46 -21.78 16.49
CA SER A 144 -6.64 -22.95 16.18
C SER A 144 -5.39 -22.57 15.41
N ILE A 145 -4.35 -23.39 15.55
CA ILE A 145 -3.06 -23.21 14.88
C ILE A 145 -2.78 -24.49 14.09
N ALA A 146 -2.47 -24.34 12.80
CA ALA A 146 -2.08 -25.47 11.96
C ALA A 146 -0.80 -26.14 12.49
N SER A 147 -0.82 -27.47 12.53
CA SER A 147 0.33 -28.27 12.94
C SER A 147 1.41 -28.26 11.85
N ILE A 148 2.67 -28.11 12.25
CA ILE A 148 3.82 -28.22 11.34
C ILE A 148 3.86 -29.62 10.70
N ALA A 149 3.39 -30.65 11.39
CA ALA A 149 3.32 -32.01 10.85
C ALA A 149 2.27 -32.18 9.73
N ALA A 150 1.36 -31.20 9.55
CA ALA A 150 0.37 -31.20 8.48
C ALA A 150 0.89 -30.61 7.15
N VAL A 151 2.15 -30.15 7.11
CA VAL A 151 2.77 -29.69 5.86
C VAL A 151 3.00 -30.89 4.94
N THR A 152 2.30 -30.87 3.81
CA THR A 152 2.36 -31.94 2.79
C THR A 152 2.88 -31.43 1.45
N LEU A 153 2.76 -30.12 1.18
CA LEU A 153 3.23 -29.54 -0.07
C LEU A 153 4.74 -29.29 -0.06
N THR A 154 5.39 -29.70 -1.15
CA THR A 154 6.78 -29.31 -1.43
C THR A 154 6.86 -27.84 -1.87
N LYS A 155 8.06 -27.27 -1.78
CA LYS A 155 8.36 -25.94 -2.30
C LYS A 155 7.93 -25.77 -3.77
N ASP A 156 8.27 -26.74 -4.62
CA ASP A 156 7.98 -26.67 -6.05
C ASP A 156 6.47 -26.73 -6.34
N GLN A 157 5.72 -27.49 -5.53
CA GLN A 157 4.25 -27.52 -5.61
C GLN A 157 3.66 -26.16 -5.20
N ALA A 158 4.15 -25.55 -4.14
CA ALA A 158 3.71 -24.21 -3.73
C ALA A 158 4.03 -23.15 -4.79
N ILE A 159 5.22 -23.22 -5.40
CA ILE A 159 5.58 -22.35 -6.54
C ILE A 159 4.60 -22.52 -7.69
N ALA A 160 4.31 -23.76 -8.10
CA ALA A 160 3.37 -24.01 -9.18
C ALA A 160 1.97 -23.46 -8.88
N LYS A 161 1.52 -23.50 -7.61
CA LYS A 161 0.24 -22.90 -7.18
C LYS A 161 0.27 -21.38 -7.28
N ALA A 162 1.34 -20.72 -6.83
CA ALA A 162 1.49 -19.28 -6.92
C ALA A 162 1.55 -18.78 -8.37
N GLU A 163 2.29 -19.47 -9.24
CA GLU A 163 2.34 -19.15 -10.67
C GLU A 163 0.97 -19.33 -11.34
N ALA A 164 0.27 -20.43 -11.05
CA ALA A 164 -1.05 -20.69 -11.61
C ALA A 164 -2.09 -19.65 -11.18
N ALA A 165 -2.02 -19.18 -9.93
CA ALA A 165 -2.95 -18.20 -9.37
C ALA A 165 -2.76 -16.77 -9.89
N THR A 166 -1.54 -16.42 -10.33
CA THR A 166 -1.18 -15.05 -10.71
C THR A 166 -0.88 -14.89 -12.20
N GLY A 167 -0.55 -15.97 -12.90
CA GLY A 167 0.03 -15.93 -14.24
C GLY A 167 1.47 -15.42 -14.29
N SER A 168 2.07 -15.07 -13.14
CA SER A 168 3.46 -14.61 -13.00
C SER A 168 4.42 -15.79 -12.80
N LYS A 169 5.74 -15.52 -12.83
CA LYS A 169 6.79 -16.54 -12.71
C LYS A 169 7.63 -16.39 -11.45
N TYR A 170 8.02 -17.50 -10.84
CA TYR A 170 8.86 -17.49 -9.65
C TYR A 170 10.19 -16.77 -9.93
N ASN A 171 10.44 -15.72 -9.16
CA ASN A 171 11.55 -14.80 -9.39
C ASN A 171 12.84 -15.19 -8.65
N GLN A 172 12.93 -16.45 -8.20
CA GLN A 172 14.06 -16.99 -7.42
C GLN A 172 14.26 -16.41 -6.02
N TRP A 173 13.36 -15.53 -5.55
CA TRP A 173 13.40 -15.07 -4.17
C TRP A 173 13.23 -16.23 -3.19
N PRO A 174 14.02 -16.32 -2.09
CA PRO A 174 13.91 -17.43 -1.15
C PRO A 174 12.49 -17.61 -0.61
N THR A 175 11.98 -18.83 -0.75
CA THR A 175 10.70 -19.23 -0.15
C THR A 175 10.88 -19.55 1.32
N THR A 176 9.93 -19.15 2.14
CA THR A 176 9.90 -19.43 3.59
C THR A 176 8.60 -20.10 3.98
N LEU A 177 8.58 -20.71 5.17
CA LEU A 177 7.33 -21.12 5.82
C LEU A 177 6.98 -20.06 6.87
N GLU A 178 5.81 -19.47 6.75
CA GLU A 178 5.27 -18.52 7.72
C GLU A 178 3.82 -18.87 8.04
N TYR A 179 3.41 -18.59 9.28
CA TYR A 179 2.02 -18.66 9.66
C TYR A 179 1.25 -17.49 9.04
N PHE A 180 -0.02 -17.69 8.69
CA PHE A 180 -0.92 -16.65 8.23
C PHE A 180 -2.22 -16.71 9.04
N ALA A 181 -2.59 -15.61 9.69
CA ALA A 181 -3.85 -15.50 10.40
C ALA A 181 -4.97 -15.17 9.41
N GLN A 182 -6.04 -15.94 9.42
CA GLN A 182 -7.24 -15.72 8.61
C GLN A 182 -8.30 -14.94 9.40
N ASP A 183 -9.28 -14.38 8.69
CA ASP A 183 -10.43 -13.66 9.23
C ASP A 183 -11.35 -14.53 10.11
N SER A 184 -11.25 -15.85 9.97
CA SER A 184 -11.93 -16.86 10.77
C SER A 184 -11.31 -17.10 12.16
N ASP A 185 -10.27 -16.35 12.53
CA ASP A 185 -9.43 -16.52 13.72
C ASP A 185 -8.64 -17.85 13.74
N HIS A 186 -8.52 -18.51 12.58
CA HIS A 186 -7.65 -19.66 12.41
C HIS A 186 -6.29 -19.23 11.83
N VAL A 187 -5.22 -19.89 12.25
CA VAL A 187 -3.88 -19.66 11.71
C VAL A 187 -3.44 -20.88 10.92
N VAL A 188 -3.13 -20.66 9.64
CA VAL A 188 -2.62 -21.69 8.71
C VAL A 188 -1.13 -21.54 8.53
N LEU A 189 -0.44 -22.64 8.22
CA LEU A 189 0.97 -22.61 7.86
C LEU A 189 1.07 -22.50 6.33
N SER A 190 1.85 -21.55 5.84
CA SER A 190 1.89 -21.21 4.42
C SER A 190 3.32 -21.15 3.89
N HIS A 191 3.51 -21.59 2.66
CA HIS A 191 4.69 -21.28 1.86
C HIS A 191 4.56 -19.85 1.34
N VAL A 192 5.55 -19.01 1.63
CA VAL A 192 5.67 -17.66 1.09
C VAL A 192 6.47 -17.73 -0.20
N VAL A 193 5.85 -17.37 -1.32
CA VAL A 193 6.42 -17.47 -2.65
C VAL A 193 6.30 -16.14 -3.36
N GLN A 194 7.41 -15.60 -3.87
CA GLN A 194 7.36 -14.43 -4.74
C GLN A 194 7.35 -14.82 -6.21
N VAL A 195 6.43 -14.21 -6.95
CA VAL A 195 6.27 -14.39 -8.38
C VAL A 195 6.23 -13.01 -9.04
N GLN A 196 6.88 -12.89 -10.18
CA GLN A 196 7.04 -11.65 -10.91
C GLN A 196 6.79 -11.88 -12.40
N ASN A 197 6.28 -10.86 -13.06
CA ASN A 197 6.19 -10.79 -14.50
C ASN A 197 6.88 -9.50 -14.96
N ASP A 198 8.10 -9.65 -15.49
CA ASP A 198 8.92 -8.50 -15.92
C ASP A 198 8.29 -7.72 -17.09
N GLN A 199 7.42 -8.36 -17.88
CA GLN A 199 6.74 -7.69 -18.99
C GLN A 199 5.59 -6.81 -18.50
N SER A 200 4.81 -7.29 -17.53
CA SER A 200 3.69 -6.53 -16.96
C SER A 200 4.08 -5.67 -15.76
N GLY A 201 5.31 -5.81 -15.25
CA GLY A 201 5.79 -5.14 -14.02
C GLY A 201 5.12 -5.67 -12.74
N GLU A 202 4.28 -6.70 -12.85
CA GLU A 202 3.58 -7.29 -11.73
C GLU A 202 4.56 -8.05 -10.84
N TRP A 203 4.48 -7.82 -9.53
CA TRP A 203 5.27 -8.53 -8.55
C TRP A 203 4.41 -8.83 -7.33
N TYR A 204 4.26 -10.11 -7.03
CA TYR A 204 3.41 -10.61 -5.97
C TYR A 204 4.17 -11.47 -4.97
N GLU A 205 3.74 -11.42 -3.72
CA GLU A 205 4.09 -12.39 -2.68
C GLU A 205 2.84 -13.18 -2.30
N ALA A 206 2.84 -14.46 -2.65
CA ALA A 206 1.75 -15.40 -2.43
C ALA A 206 1.97 -16.21 -1.16
N PHE A 207 0.92 -16.32 -0.35
CA PHE A 207 0.86 -17.19 0.82
C PHE A 207 0.05 -18.42 0.43
N VAL A 208 0.74 -19.53 0.19
CA VAL A 208 0.13 -20.79 -0.24
C VAL A 208 0.01 -21.72 0.96
N ASP A 209 -1.19 -22.11 1.35
CA ASP A 209 -1.43 -23.07 2.43
C ASP A 209 -0.59 -24.35 2.19
N ALA A 210 0.24 -24.68 3.17
CA ALA A 210 1.25 -25.72 3.06
C ALA A 210 0.67 -27.14 3.13
N SER A 211 -0.64 -27.28 3.38
CA SER A 211 -1.37 -28.54 3.43
C SER A 211 -2.35 -28.72 2.26
N THR A 212 -3.04 -27.65 1.84
CA THR A 212 -4.08 -27.72 0.80
C THR A 212 -3.59 -27.19 -0.55
N GLY A 213 -2.59 -26.30 -0.56
CA GLY A 213 -2.16 -25.58 -1.76
C GLY A 213 -3.07 -24.44 -2.17
N GLU A 214 -4.01 -24.03 -1.32
CA GLU A 214 -4.83 -22.84 -1.53
C GLU A 214 -4.00 -21.57 -1.35
N VAL A 215 -4.21 -20.56 -2.20
CA VAL A 215 -3.59 -19.24 -2.01
C VAL A 215 -4.44 -18.45 -1.03
N VAL A 216 -4.05 -18.45 0.24
CA VAL A 216 -4.81 -17.82 1.33
C VAL A 216 -4.62 -16.32 1.41
N ASN A 217 -3.54 -15.80 0.83
CA ASN A 217 -3.30 -14.36 0.71
C ASN A 217 -2.34 -14.06 -0.44
N LEU A 218 -2.40 -12.83 -0.93
CA LEU A 218 -1.50 -12.30 -1.93
C LEU A 218 -1.19 -10.84 -1.59
N VAL A 219 0.09 -10.48 -1.58
CA VAL A 219 0.58 -9.09 -1.45
C VAL A 219 1.16 -8.66 -2.80
N SER A 220 1.04 -7.38 -3.16
CA SER A 220 1.55 -6.81 -4.42
C SER A 220 2.63 -5.83 -4.01
N PHE A 221 3.81 -5.96 -4.63
CA PHE A 221 4.89 -5.00 -4.49
C PHE A 221 4.93 -3.99 -5.63
N ALA A 222 4.12 -4.19 -6.67
CA ALA A 222 3.93 -3.23 -7.73
C ALA A 222 3.04 -2.07 -7.24
N ALA A 223 3.40 -0.84 -7.60
CA ALA A 223 2.53 0.32 -7.45
C ALA A 223 1.29 0.16 -8.34
N ASP A 224 0.12 0.56 -7.86
CA ASP A 224 -1.12 0.49 -8.65
C ASP A 224 -1.11 1.55 -9.78
N ALA A 225 -0.47 2.72 -9.57
CA ALA A 225 -0.14 3.71 -10.60
C ALA A 225 0.94 4.71 -10.17
N SER A 226 1.66 5.31 -11.12
CA SER A 226 2.56 6.44 -10.84
C SER A 226 2.55 7.49 -11.95
N TYR A 227 2.76 8.76 -11.58
CA TYR A 227 2.60 9.90 -12.47
C TYR A 227 3.71 10.93 -12.25
N ARG A 228 4.44 11.33 -13.30
CA ARG A 228 5.32 12.51 -13.24
C ARG A 228 4.49 13.78 -13.43
N VAL A 229 4.24 14.50 -12.35
CA VAL A 229 3.28 15.62 -12.31
C VAL A 229 3.73 16.73 -11.37
N VAL A 230 3.10 17.89 -11.44
CA VAL A 230 3.23 18.90 -10.38
C VAL A 230 2.41 18.43 -9.18
N PRO A 231 3.02 18.19 -8.00
CA PRO A 231 2.27 17.69 -6.84
C PRO A 231 1.12 18.61 -6.47
N PHE A 232 -0.05 18.03 -6.15
CA PHE A 232 -1.28 18.79 -5.86
C PHE A 232 -1.15 19.74 -4.66
N THR A 233 -0.23 19.47 -3.74
CA THR A 233 0.09 20.31 -2.57
C THR A 233 1.11 21.43 -2.87
N SER A 234 1.66 21.49 -4.08
CA SER A 234 2.58 22.55 -4.50
C SER A 234 1.79 23.79 -4.94
N LEU A 235 2.18 24.98 -4.45
CA LEU A 235 1.56 26.27 -4.80
C LEU A 235 1.93 26.78 -6.20
N GLY A 236 2.63 25.98 -7.01
CA GLY A 236 2.99 26.31 -8.38
C GLY A 236 4.00 25.34 -9.00
N PRO A 237 4.24 25.47 -10.33
CA PRO A 237 5.17 24.63 -11.09
C PRO A 237 6.64 24.92 -10.78
N GLU A 238 6.96 25.99 -10.02
CA GLU A 238 8.34 26.35 -9.65
C GLU A 238 9.10 25.27 -8.87
N LYS A 239 8.40 24.31 -8.25
CA LYS A 239 9.00 23.14 -7.59
C LYS A 239 9.28 21.96 -8.52
N GLY A 240 8.96 22.09 -9.81
CA GLY A 240 9.17 21.08 -10.83
C GLY A 240 8.19 19.91 -10.74
N LEU A 241 8.23 19.05 -11.77
CA LEU A 241 7.47 17.81 -11.78
C LEU A 241 8.16 16.76 -10.90
N GLN A 242 7.37 16.01 -10.15
CA GLN A 242 7.81 14.91 -9.30
C GLN A 242 7.03 13.65 -9.68
N VAL A 243 7.65 12.49 -9.50
CA VAL A 243 6.92 11.22 -9.61
C VAL A 243 6.13 11.03 -8.32
N VAL A 244 4.81 10.96 -8.45
CA VAL A 244 3.89 10.63 -7.37
C VAL A 244 3.37 9.21 -7.61
N THR A 245 3.39 8.38 -6.57
CA THR A 245 3.00 6.96 -6.61
C THR A 245 1.74 6.76 -5.78
N ASP A 246 0.78 6.01 -6.33
CA ASP A 246 -0.51 5.68 -5.72
C ASP A 246 -1.23 6.87 -5.07
N PRO A 247 -1.42 7.99 -5.79
CA PRO A 247 -2.01 9.21 -5.23
C PRO A 247 -3.51 9.12 -4.91
N GLN A 248 -4.20 8.10 -5.42
CA GLN A 248 -5.65 7.97 -5.26
C GLN A 248 -6.07 7.86 -3.80
N ASP A 249 -7.13 8.57 -3.43
CA ASP A 249 -7.84 8.30 -2.19
C ASP A 249 -8.77 7.11 -2.41
N THR A 250 -8.54 5.99 -1.73
CA THR A 250 -9.32 4.76 -1.92
C THR A 250 -10.72 4.80 -1.31
N THR A 251 -11.06 5.85 -0.54
CA THR A 251 -12.44 6.08 -0.09
C THR A 251 -13.27 6.68 -1.22
N SER A 252 -12.67 7.60 -1.96
CA SER A 252 -13.30 8.33 -3.07
C SER A 252 -13.20 7.59 -4.40
N SER A 253 -12.10 6.86 -4.58
CA SER A 253 -11.77 6.06 -5.75
C SER A 253 -11.39 4.63 -5.34
N PRO A 254 -12.35 3.78 -4.88
CA PRO A 254 -12.06 2.44 -4.34
C PRO A 254 -11.37 1.49 -5.32
N ASN A 255 -11.60 1.69 -6.62
CA ASN A 255 -11.01 0.90 -7.70
C ASN A 255 -9.77 1.58 -8.31
N GLY A 256 -9.30 2.68 -7.73
CA GLY A 256 -8.29 3.57 -8.33
C GLY A 256 -8.87 4.45 -9.43
N TRP A 257 -7.98 5.11 -10.18
CA TRP A 257 -8.34 6.07 -11.24
C TRP A 257 -8.44 5.46 -12.64
N HIS A 258 -7.93 4.23 -12.87
CA HIS A 258 -7.82 3.60 -14.20
C HIS A 258 -8.82 2.45 -14.43
N GLN A 259 -10.10 2.69 -14.11
CA GLN A 259 -11.17 1.70 -14.28
C GLN A 259 -12.41 2.36 -14.87
N ASP A 260 -12.88 1.93 -16.03
CA ASP A 260 -14.16 2.36 -16.62
C ASP A 260 -15.18 1.21 -16.53
N GLY A 261 -16.11 1.32 -15.58
CA GLY A 261 -17.02 0.24 -15.22
C GLY A 261 -16.27 -1.01 -14.74
N THR A 262 -16.29 -2.08 -15.55
CA THR A 262 -15.57 -3.34 -15.30
C THR A 262 -14.25 -3.44 -16.08
N THR A 263 -13.95 -2.45 -16.92
CA THR A 263 -12.80 -2.43 -17.81
C THR A 263 -11.66 -1.66 -17.18
N THR A 264 -10.46 -2.24 -17.22
CA THR A 264 -9.24 -1.58 -16.75
C THR A 264 -8.61 -0.86 -17.91
N THR A 265 -8.27 0.41 -17.71
CA THR A 265 -7.66 1.27 -18.71
C THR A 265 -6.15 1.34 -18.49
N THR A 266 -5.40 1.58 -19.56
CA THR A 266 -3.92 1.70 -19.54
C THR A 266 -3.47 3.00 -20.20
N ASP A 267 -4.36 3.97 -20.23
CA ASP A 267 -4.17 5.33 -20.70
C ASP A 267 -4.81 6.31 -19.70
N THR A 268 -4.73 7.61 -20.00
CA THR A 268 -5.31 8.67 -19.19
C THR A 268 -6.85 8.73 -19.29
N SER A 269 -7.52 7.61 -19.04
CA SER A 269 -8.97 7.44 -18.94
C SER A 269 -9.33 6.55 -17.75
N GLY A 270 -10.55 6.68 -17.24
CA GLY A 270 -11.09 5.85 -16.16
C GLY A 270 -12.44 6.34 -15.64
N ASN A 271 -12.79 5.90 -14.42
CA ASN A 271 -14.12 6.05 -13.80
C ASN A 271 -14.51 7.51 -13.60
N ASN A 272 -13.57 8.34 -13.20
CA ASN A 272 -13.84 9.72 -12.80
C ASN A 272 -13.50 10.71 -13.92
N VAL A 273 -12.42 10.43 -14.67
CA VAL A 273 -11.79 11.39 -15.58
C VAL A 273 -11.33 10.69 -16.84
N ILE A 274 -11.49 11.37 -17.98
CA ILE A 274 -10.73 11.10 -19.20
C ILE A 274 -10.05 12.40 -19.65
N THR A 275 -8.75 12.32 -19.92
CA THR A 275 -8.01 13.46 -20.49
C THR A 275 -7.50 13.13 -21.88
N TYR A 276 -7.75 14.04 -22.81
CA TYR A 276 -7.46 13.83 -24.21
C TYR A 276 -7.16 15.16 -24.91
N LYS A 277 -6.59 15.09 -26.12
CA LYS A 277 -6.43 16.25 -27.01
C LYS A 277 -7.23 16.01 -28.29
N GLY A 278 -8.15 16.92 -28.61
CA GLY A 278 -8.96 16.90 -29.83
C GLY A 278 -10.13 15.92 -29.78
N SER A 279 -9.86 14.61 -29.70
CA SER A 279 -10.85 13.53 -29.66
C SER A 279 -10.73 12.75 -28.35
N THR A 280 -11.82 12.15 -27.86
CA THR A 280 -11.81 11.27 -26.66
C THR A 280 -10.91 10.04 -26.83
N SER A 281 -10.57 9.65 -28.05
CA SER A 281 -9.57 8.62 -28.35
C SER A 281 -8.12 9.12 -28.31
N GLY A 282 -7.91 10.44 -28.16
CA GLY A 282 -6.59 11.08 -28.17
C GLY A 282 -6.01 11.22 -26.76
N THR A 283 -5.97 10.11 -26.02
CA THR A 283 -5.40 9.96 -24.67
C THR A 283 -3.89 9.74 -24.72
N SER A 284 -3.24 9.66 -23.55
CA SER A 284 -1.84 9.21 -23.43
C SER A 284 -1.82 7.85 -22.78
N SER A 285 -1.19 6.87 -23.43
CA SER A 285 -0.98 5.53 -22.87
C SER A 285 0.04 5.57 -21.72
N GLN A 286 0.11 4.49 -20.95
CA GLN A 286 1.20 4.30 -19.98
C GLN A 286 2.57 4.31 -20.69
N SER A 287 3.56 5.00 -20.11
CA SER A 287 4.92 5.10 -20.63
C SER A 287 5.73 3.81 -20.39
N SER A 288 5.34 3.03 -19.38
CA SER A 288 5.80 1.65 -19.17
C SER A 288 4.67 0.81 -18.57
N ALA A 289 4.90 -0.50 -18.40
CA ALA A 289 3.92 -1.38 -17.76
C ALA A 289 3.58 -0.93 -16.32
N THR A 290 2.45 -1.43 -15.82
CA THR A 290 1.88 -1.14 -14.48
C THR A 290 1.43 0.33 -14.26
N ASN A 291 0.64 0.89 -15.18
CA ASN A 291 0.05 2.24 -15.00
C ASN A 291 1.10 3.31 -14.62
N ASN A 292 2.27 3.23 -15.23
CA ASN A 292 3.32 4.22 -15.06
C ASN A 292 3.20 5.28 -16.17
N TYR A 293 3.09 6.53 -15.76
CA TYR A 293 2.94 7.70 -16.62
C TYR A 293 4.08 8.68 -16.32
N ASP A 294 5.30 8.28 -16.67
CA ASP A 294 6.53 9.04 -16.50
C ASP A 294 6.91 9.76 -17.81
N TYR A 295 6.17 10.84 -18.10
CA TYR A 295 6.45 11.70 -19.25
C TYR A 295 7.23 12.94 -18.81
N THR A 296 8.39 13.15 -19.42
CA THR A 296 9.21 14.34 -19.17
C THR A 296 8.64 15.55 -19.91
N PHE A 297 8.78 16.73 -19.31
CA PHE A 297 8.43 18.00 -19.93
C PHE A 297 9.70 18.70 -20.42
N ASP A 298 9.75 19.07 -21.70
CA ASP A 298 10.83 19.85 -22.29
C ASP A 298 10.39 21.30 -22.50
N PRO A 299 10.86 22.25 -21.67
CA PRO A 299 10.51 23.66 -21.79
C PRO A 299 11.11 24.34 -23.03
N ALA A 300 12.11 23.74 -23.67
CA ALA A 300 12.72 24.27 -24.90
C ALA A 300 11.98 23.82 -26.17
N ALA A 301 11.18 22.76 -26.09
CA ALA A 301 10.35 22.27 -27.18
C ALA A 301 9.01 23.02 -27.28
N ALA A 302 8.41 23.01 -28.47
CA ALA A 302 7.07 23.58 -28.66
C ALA A 302 6.03 22.83 -27.79
N PRO A 303 5.00 23.51 -27.24
CA PRO A 303 3.97 22.84 -26.43
C PRO A 303 3.16 21.77 -27.18
N SER A 304 3.19 21.80 -28.52
CA SER A 304 2.46 20.87 -29.37
C SER A 304 3.20 19.57 -29.68
N THR A 305 4.46 19.41 -29.24
CA THR A 305 5.19 18.14 -29.41
C THR A 305 4.54 17.03 -28.59
N ASP A 306 4.62 15.80 -29.07
CA ASP A 306 3.95 14.65 -28.43
C ASP A 306 4.39 14.48 -26.97
N THR A 307 5.70 14.59 -26.69
CA THR A 307 6.26 14.54 -25.34
C THR A 307 5.64 15.57 -24.38
N ASN A 308 5.49 16.82 -24.82
CA ASN A 308 4.89 17.87 -23.98
C ASN A 308 3.37 17.72 -23.86
N VAL A 309 2.71 17.19 -24.89
CA VAL A 309 1.28 16.89 -24.87
C VAL A 309 0.98 15.73 -23.91
N ASP A 310 1.80 14.69 -23.88
CA ASP A 310 1.65 13.55 -22.97
C ASP A 310 1.87 13.98 -21.52
N ALA A 311 2.95 14.72 -21.24
CA ALA A 311 3.19 15.30 -19.91
C ALA A 311 2.00 16.17 -19.46
N ALA A 312 1.43 16.99 -20.37
CA ALA A 312 0.28 17.83 -20.06
C ALA A 312 -1.00 17.03 -19.77
N ARG A 313 -1.30 15.98 -20.56
CA ARG A 313 -2.47 15.13 -20.33
C ARG A 313 -2.35 14.35 -19.03
N VAL A 314 -1.19 13.78 -18.74
CA VAL A 314 -0.93 13.06 -17.48
C VAL A 314 -1.09 13.99 -16.28
N ASN A 315 -0.54 15.20 -16.34
CA ASN A 315 -0.71 16.19 -15.29
C ASN A 315 -2.19 16.60 -15.12
N ALA A 316 -2.93 16.78 -16.22
CA ALA A 316 -4.36 17.09 -16.17
C ALA A 316 -5.17 15.92 -15.57
N PHE A 317 -4.83 14.68 -15.90
CA PHE A 317 -5.48 13.48 -15.38
C PHE A 317 -5.30 13.36 -13.87
N TYR A 318 -4.06 13.56 -13.41
CA TYR A 318 -3.74 13.60 -11.99
C TYR A 318 -4.51 14.70 -11.25
N VAL A 319 -4.44 15.95 -11.71
CA VAL A 319 -5.10 17.07 -11.03
C VAL A 319 -6.61 16.90 -10.98
N ALA A 320 -7.23 16.46 -12.08
CA ALA A 320 -8.68 16.26 -12.13
C ALA A 320 -9.15 15.16 -11.19
N ASN A 321 -8.40 14.04 -11.10
CA ASN A 321 -8.72 13.00 -10.13
C ASN A 321 -8.47 13.42 -8.68
N MET A 322 -7.40 14.18 -8.40
CA MET A 322 -7.19 14.75 -7.06
C MET A 322 -8.33 15.69 -6.64
N ILE A 323 -8.81 16.52 -7.57
CA ILE A 323 -10.00 17.37 -7.33
C ILE A 323 -11.21 16.50 -7.06
N HIS A 324 -11.45 15.46 -7.86
CA HIS A 324 -12.53 14.50 -7.62
C HIS A 324 -12.45 13.92 -6.21
N ASP A 325 -11.30 13.35 -5.83
CA ASP A 325 -11.11 12.68 -4.55
C ASP A 325 -11.32 13.64 -3.36
N VAL A 326 -10.75 14.85 -3.42
CA VAL A 326 -10.94 15.86 -2.36
C VAL A 326 -12.39 16.35 -2.28
N THR A 327 -13.03 16.61 -3.43
CA THR A 327 -14.41 17.12 -3.46
C THR A 327 -15.42 16.06 -3.03
N TYR A 328 -15.16 14.78 -3.31
CA TYR A 328 -15.98 13.67 -2.86
C TYR A 328 -16.00 13.57 -1.32
N ILE A 329 -14.83 13.62 -0.68
CA ILE A 329 -14.72 13.62 0.80
C ILE A 329 -15.46 14.82 1.41
N HIS A 330 -15.33 16.01 0.85
CA HIS A 330 -15.97 17.20 1.43
C HIS A 330 -17.48 17.26 1.19
N SER A 331 -17.99 16.64 0.13
CA SER A 331 -19.44 16.53 -0.11
C SER A 331 -20.13 15.56 0.85
N THR A 332 -19.41 14.57 1.36
CA THR A 332 -19.91 13.55 2.30
C THR A 332 -19.79 13.95 3.78
N THR A 333 -19.10 15.05 4.11
CA THR A 333 -18.91 15.52 5.50
C THR A 333 -20.02 16.49 5.98
N PHE A 334 -20.98 16.87 5.12
CA PHE A 334 -22.08 17.80 5.46
C PHE A 334 -23.48 17.15 5.41
N GLY A 335 -23.57 15.82 5.46
CA GLY A 335 -24.83 15.07 5.56
C GLY A 335 -25.23 14.77 6.99
#